data_AF-A0A950FUS9-F1
#
_entry.id   AF-A0A950FUS9-F1
#
_cell.length_a   1.000
_cell.length_b   1.000
_cell.length_c   1.000
_cell.angle_alpha   90.00
_cell.angle_beta   90.00
_cell.angle_gamma   90.00
#
_symmetry.space_group_name_H-M   'P 1'
#
loop_
_entity.id
_entity.type
_entity.pdbx_description
1 polymer ?
#
loop_
_entity_poly.entity_id
_entity_poly.type
_entity_poly.pdbx_seq_one_letter_code
_entity_poly.pdbx_strand_id
1 'polypeptide(L)'
;MTAYPFVGLKPITRPYPSSGDCMQGRVVRVIWLLARLLRRDPVRFESYRERFGTSLRSFCRDIAALRDAGIYIEAENGVYRYICFRPGREAV
;
A
#
# COMPACT_ATOMS: atom_id res chain seq x y z
N MET A 1 -43.27 -8.36 11.73
CA MET A 1 -42.19 -7.77 10.90
C MET A 1 -41.19 -7.12 11.85
N THR A 2 -40.09 -7.80 12.17
CA THR A 2 -39.09 -7.32 13.12
C THR A 2 -37.84 -6.87 12.36
N ALA A 3 -37.55 -5.57 12.45
CA ALA A 3 -36.34 -4.96 11.90
C ALA A 3 -35.13 -5.33 12.78
N TYR A 4 -34.06 -5.84 12.16
CA TYR A 4 -32.79 -6.04 12.84
C TYR A 4 -32.02 -4.71 12.88
N PRO A 5 -31.51 -4.27 14.04
CA PRO A 5 -30.69 -3.07 14.09
C PRO A 5 -29.34 -3.32 13.40
N PHE A 6 -28.96 -2.43 12.49
CA PHE A 6 -27.65 -2.41 11.85
C PHE A 6 -26.59 -2.05 12.90
N VAL A 7 -25.95 -3.08 13.47
CA VAL A 7 -24.85 -2.91 14.42
C VAL A 7 -23.64 -2.41 13.64
N GLY A 8 -23.21 -1.19 13.98
CA GLY A 8 -22.12 -0.47 13.32
C GLY A 8 -20.88 -1.33 13.07
N LEU A 9 -20.43 -1.31 11.82
CA LEU A 9 -19.15 -1.87 11.40
C LEU A 9 -18.03 -1.16 12.17
N LYS A 10 -17.50 -1.81 13.21
CA LYS A 10 -16.23 -1.41 13.80
C LYS A 10 -15.14 -1.55 12.72
N PRO A 11 -14.27 -0.54 12.52
CA PRO A 11 -13.15 -0.66 11.61
C PRO A 11 -12.31 -1.87 12.03
N ILE A 12 -11.97 -2.73 11.06
CA ILE A 12 -11.14 -3.91 11.28
C ILE A 12 -9.69 -3.43 11.49
N THR A 13 -9.39 -2.93 12.68
CA THR A 13 -8.02 -2.82 13.20
C THR A 13 -7.78 -4.01 14.11
N ARG A 14 -7.63 -5.20 13.52
CA ARG A 14 -6.99 -6.32 14.22
C ARG A 14 -5.47 -6.21 13.98
N PRO A 15 -4.62 -6.27 15.03
CA PRO A 15 -3.19 -6.46 14.82
C PRO A 15 -3.01 -7.85 14.18
N TYR A 16 -2.34 -7.89 13.03
CA TYR A 16 -2.05 -9.14 12.31
C TYR A 16 -1.14 -10.03 13.17
N PRO A 17 -1.54 -11.27 13.54
CA PRO A 17 -0.69 -12.15 14.31
C PRO A 17 0.27 -12.96 13.42
N SER A 18 1.54 -12.87 13.83
CA SER A 18 2.72 -13.73 13.72
C SER A 18 2.70 -15.06 12.94
N SER A 19 3.65 -15.15 12.01
CA SER A 19 4.59 -16.26 11.75
C SER A 19 4.20 -17.54 10.99
N GLY A 20 2.96 -17.69 10.50
CA GLY A 20 2.61 -18.72 9.49
C GLY A 20 2.55 -18.22 8.04
N ASP A 21 2.39 -16.90 7.87
CA ASP A 21 1.80 -16.25 6.68
C ASP A 21 2.76 -15.31 5.96
N CYS A 22 4.00 -15.73 5.68
CA CYS A 22 5.01 -14.83 5.10
C CYS A 22 4.57 -14.26 3.73
N MET A 23 3.86 -15.05 2.92
CA MET A 23 3.34 -14.64 1.62
C MET A 23 2.01 -13.90 1.72
N GLN A 24 1.04 -14.39 2.49
CA GLN A 24 -0.25 -13.70 2.67
C GLN A 24 -0.06 -12.30 3.26
N GLY A 25 0.80 -12.18 4.28
CA GLY A 25 1.15 -10.89 4.87
C GLY A 25 1.83 -9.95 3.87
N ARG A 26 2.64 -10.48 2.95
CA ARG A 26 3.27 -9.68 1.88
C ARG A 26 2.26 -9.20 0.85
N VAL A 27 1.36 -10.07 0.41
CA VAL A 27 0.31 -9.72 -0.57
C VAL A 27 -0.57 -8.59 -0.03
N VAL A 28 -1.02 -8.70 1.23
CA VAL A 28 -1.83 -7.64 1.86
C VAL A 28 -1.09 -6.30 1.90
N ARG A 29 0.20 -6.31 2.25
CA ARG A 29 1.04 -5.12 2.28
C ARG A 29 1.20 -4.46 0.91
N VAL A 30 1.46 -5.27 -0.12
CA VAL A 30 1.63 -4.80 -1.50
C VAL A 30 0.31 -4.24 -2.06
N ILE A 31 -0.82 -4.92 -1.82
CA ILE A 31 -2.15 -4.43 -2.21
C ILE A 31 -2.46 -3.10 -1.51
N TRP A 32 -2.12 -2.99 -0.22
CA TRP A 32 -2.31 -1.74 0.52
C TRP A 32 -1.48 -0.59 -0.06
N LEU A 33 -0.20 -0.84 -0.37
CA LEU A 33 0.67 0.14 -1.02
C LEU A 33 0.12 0.58 -2.37
N LEU A 34 -0.27 -0.40 -3.20
CA LEU A 34 -0.86 -0.14 -4.51
C LEU A 34 -2.10 0.74 -4.41
N ALA A 35 -3.03 0.42 -3.50
CA ALA A 35 -4.25 1.21 -3.31
C ALA A 35 -3.96 2.66 -2.90
N ARG A 36 -2.99 2.89 -2.01
CA ARG A 36 -2.57 4.25 -1.60
C ARG A 36 -1.93 5.02 -2.74
N LEU A 37 -1.02 4.37 -3.46
CA LEU A 37 -0.32 4.93 -4.60
C LEU A 37 -1.28 5.31 -5.72
N LEU A 38 -2.25 4.44 -6.07
CA LEU A 38 -3.26 4.73 -7.09
C LEU A 38 -4.22 5.86 -6.70
N ARG A 39 -4.48 6.04 -5.40
CA ARG A 39 -5.21 7.20 -4.86
C ARG A 39 -4.38 8.49 -4.87
N ARG A 40 -3.11 8.43 -5.30
CA ARG A 40 -2.12 9.52 -5.24
C ARG A 40 -1.86 10.00 -3.81
N ASP A 41 -2.12 9.15 -2.83
CA ASP A 41 -1.78 9.44 -1.46
C ASP A 41 -0.26 9.25 -1.27
N PRO A 42 0.47 10.24 -0.72
CA PRO A 42 1.87 10.05 -0.39
C PRO A 42 2.02 8.94 0.65
N VAL A 43 2.98 8.05 0.40
CA VAL A 43 3.33 6.96 1.32
C VAL A 43 4.68 7.26 1.96
N ARG A 44 4.73 7.22 3.29
CA ARG A 44 5.96 7.31 4.07
C ARG A 44 6.28 5.97 4.71
N PHE A 45 7.56 5.68 4.88
CA PHE A 45 7.98 4.45 5.54
C PHE A 45 7.46 4.39 6.98
N GLU A 46 7.43 5.51 7.70
CA GLU A 46 6.97 5.59 9.08
C GLU A 46 5.52 5.09 9.21
N SER A 47 4.63 5.59 8.34
CA SER A 47 3.22 5.18 8.32
C SER A 47 3.04 3.71 7.93
N TYR A 48 3.90 3.20 7.05
CA TYR A 48 3.91 1.79 6.68
C TYR A 48 4.37 0.89 7.83
N ARG A 49 5.42 1.31 8.55
CA ARG A 49 5.97 0.63 9.72
C ARG A 49 4.98 0.62 10.89
N GLU A 50 4.33 1.75 11.17
CA GLU A 50 3.28 1.83 12.21
C GLU A 50 2.14 0.84 11.93
N ARG A 51 1.80 0.65 10.66
CA ARG A 51 0.70 -0.24 10.26
C ARG A 51 1.06 -1.72 10.27
N PHE A 52 2.25 -2.08 9.82
CA PHE A 52 2.63 -3.48 9.56
C PHE A 52 3.79 -4.00 10.42
N GLY A 53 4.44 -3.15 11.22
CA GLY A 53 5.58 -3.54 12.07
C GLY A 53 6.80 -4.00 11.29
N THR A 54 6.93 -3.66 10.00
CA THR A 54 7.98 -4.19 9.12
C THR A 54 9.24 -3.33 9.06
N SER A 55 10.36 -3.97 8.74
CA SER A 55 11.64 -3.29 8.48
C SER A 55 11.64 -2.47 7.19
N LEU A 56 12.53 -1.48 7.12
CA LEU A 56 12.76 -0.67 5.90
C LEU A 56 13.12 -1.56 4.71
N ARG A 57 13.94 -2.60 4.92
CA ARG A 57 14.31 -3.56 3.87
C ARG A 57 13.08 -4.27 3.27
N SER A 58 12.10 -4.63 4.10
CA SER A 58 10.87 -5.28 3.64
C SER A 58 10.00 -4.32 2.84
N PHE A 59 9.87 -3.07 3.31
CA PHE A 59 9.20 -2.01 2.59
C PHE A 59 9.83 -1.75 1.22
N CYS A 60 11.16 -1.62 1.14
CA CYS A 60 11.86 -1.43 -0.13
C CYS A 60 11.65 -2.60 -1.10
N ARG A 61 11.59 -3.85 -0.61
CA ARG A 61 11.27 -5.02 -1.43
C ARG A 61 9.83 -5.00 -1.96
N ASP A 62 8.89 -4.50 -1.16
CA ASP A 62 7.49 -4.38 -1.57
C ASP A 62 7.31 -3.24 -2.59
N ILE A 63 8.06 -2.13 -2.47
CA ILE A 63 8.15 -1.07 -3.49
C ILE A 63 8.81 -1.58 -4.78
N ALA A 64 9.90 -2.34 -4.67
CA ALA A 64 10.57 -2.93 -5.83
C ALA A 64 9.62 -3.85 -6.62
N ALA A 65 8.87 -4.71 -5.92
CA ALA A 65 7.88 -5.58 -6.57
C ALA A 65 6.80 -4.80 -7.33
N LEU A 66 6.37 -3.64 -6.82
CA LEU A 66 5.43 -2.78 -7.55
C LEU A 66 6.07 -2.15 -8.79
N ARG A 67 7.34 -1.73 -8.72
CA ARG A 67 8.08 -1.22 -9.88
C ARG A 67 8.28 -2.31 -10.95
N ASP A 68 8.63 -3.52 -10.53
CA ASP A 68 8.78 -4.68 -11.43
C ASP A 68 7.44 -5.04 -12.11
N ALA A 69 6.32 -4.76 -11.45
CA ALA A 69 4.97 -4.90 -12.01
C ALA A 69 4.55 -3.72 -12.92
N GLY A 70 5.42 -2.75 -13.18
CA GLY A 70 5.15 -1.60 -14.06
C GLY A 70 4.54 -0.38 -13.37
N ILE A 71 4.50 -0.35 -12.03
CA ILE A 71 4.03 0.83 -11.30
C ILE A 71 5.19 1.82 -11.14
N TYR A 72 5.08 2.97 -11.80
CA TYR A 72 6.08 4.04 -11.68
C TYR A 72 5.91 4.78 -10.35
N ILE A 73 6.92 4.70 -9.50
CA ILE A 73 6.92 5.28 -8.15
C ILE A 73 8.12 6.19 -7.99
N GLU A 74 7.87 7.48 -7.75
CA GLU A 74 8.88 8.44 -7.31
C GLU A 74 9.17 8.28 -5.83
N ALA A 75 10.42 8.53 -5.44
CA ALA A 75 10.80 8.62 -4.04
C ALA A 75 11.55 9.95 -3.85
N GLU A 76 10.94 10.89 -3.12
CA GLU A 76 11.50 12.19 -2.82
C GLU A 76 11.46 12.42 -1.31
N ASN A 77 12.61 12.67 -0.67
CA ASN A 77 12.72 12.93 0.77
C ASN A 77 12.02 11.87 1.66
N GLY A 78 12.10 10.59 1.27
CA GLY A 78 11.44 9.48 1.99
C GLY A 78 9.93 9.37 1.77
N VAL A 79 9.37 10.17 0.87
CA VAL A 79 7.97 10.12 0.45
C VAL A 79 7.86 9.44 -0.90
N TYR A 80 7.00 8.42 -0.98
CA TYR A 80 6.76 7.62 -2.18
C TYR A 80 5.44 8.02 -2.82
N ARG A 81 5.47 8.31 -4.11
CA ARG A 81 4.30 8.77 -4.88
C ARG A 81 4.20 8.02 -6.20
N TYR A 82 2.98 7.72 -6.62
CA TYR A 82 2.73 7.18 -7.95
C TYR A 82 2.84 8.29 -9.00
N ILE A 83 3.55 8.02 -10.10
CA ILE A 83 3.59 8.88 -11.26
C ILE A 83 2.90 8.17 -12.43
N CYS A 84 2.00 8.86 -13.11
CA CYS A 84 1.55 8.42 -14.43
C CYS A 84 2.44 9.10 -15.47
N PHE A 85 3.23 8.33 -16.23
CA PHE A 85 3.70 8.83 -17.51
C PHE A 85 2.50 8.85 -18.46
N ARG A 86 2.09 10.04 -18.90
CA ARG A 86 1.27 10.15 -20.10
C ARG A 86 2.22 9.99 -21.29
N PRO A 87 2.15 8.91 -22.07
CA PRO A 87 2.77 8.92 -23.37
C PRO A 87 2.02 9.93 -24.25
N GLY A 88 2.73 10.94 -24.77
CA GLY A 88 2.25 11.76 -25.87
C GLY A 88 1.91 13.22 -25.56
N ARG A 89 2.84 14.10 -25.90
CA ARG A 89 2.64 15.02 -27.03
C ARG A 89 4.00 15.17 -27.71
N GLU A 90 4.26 14.33 -28.71
CA GLU A 90 5.24 14.68 -29.74
C GLU A 90 4.75 15.99 -30.36
N ALA A 91 5.55 17.04 -30.18
CA ALA A 91 5.36 18.28 -30.89
C ALA A 91 5.72 18.01 -32.36
N VAL A 92 4.69 18.04 -33.20
CA VAL A 92 4.80 18.16 -34.66
C VAL A 92 5.43 19.51 -34.98
#